data_AF-X0WND8-F1
#
_entry.id   AF-X0WND8-F1
#
_cell.length_a   1.000
_cell.length_b   1.000
_cell.length_c   1.000
_cell.angle_alpha   90.00
_cell.angle_beta   90.00
_cell.angle_gamma   90.00
#
_symmetry.space_group_name_H-M   'P 1'
#
loop_
_entity.id
_entity.type
_entity.pdbx_description
1 polymer ?
#
loop_
_entity_poly.entity_id
_entity_poly.type
_entity_poly.pdbx_seq_one_letter_code
_entity_poly.pdbx_strand_id
1 'polypeptide(L)' 'MHAIVCIKSVPDTAEVRINPETNTLMRSEVESVISFFDIYAIEEA' A
#
# COMPACT_ATOMS: atom_id res chain seq x y z
N MET A 1 17.00 17.83 16.99
CA MET A 1 16.29 16.54 17.10
C MET A 1 16.42 15.87 15.74
N HIS A 2 16.74 14.58 15.70
CA HIS A 2 16.80 13.81 14.45
C HIS A 2 15.89 12.60 14.59
N ALA A 3 14.97 12.45 13.63
CA ALA A 3 14.07 11.31 13.53
C ALA A 3 14.30 10.60 12.19
N ILE A 4 14.10 9.29 12.18
CA ILE A 4 14.17 8.45 10.98
C ILE A 4 12.85 7.70 10.90
N VAL A 5 12.16 7.84 9.77
CA VAL A 5 10.90 7.14 9.50
C VAL A 5 11.16 6.07 8.46
N CYS A 6 10.86 4.82 8.82
CA CYS A 6 10.91 3.71 7.89
C CYS A 6 9.65 3.75 7.03
N ILE A 7 9.84 3.70 5.70
CA ILE A 7 8.75 3.67 4.74
C ILE A 7 8.71 2.32 4.03
N LYS A 8 7.51 1.87 3.71
CA LYS A 8 7.26 0.67 2.93
C LYS A 8 6.35 0.98 1.76
N SER A 9 6.83 0.64 0.56
CA SER A 9 5.97 0.61 -0.62
C SER A 9 5.12 -0.66 -0.61
N VAL A 10 3.83 -0.50 -0.84
CA VAL A 10 2.84 -1.58 -0.88
C VAL A 10 1.97 -1.42 -2.13
N PRO A 11 1.45 -2.52 -2.72
CA PRO A 11 0.44 -2.41 -3.76
C PRO A 11 -0.81 -1.72 -3.21
N ASP A 12 -1.47 -0.90 -4.02
CA ASP A 12 -2.74 -0.30 -3.62
C ASP A 12 -3.82 -1.37 -3.51
N THR A 13 -4.13 -1.76 -2.27
CA THR A 13 -5.11 -2.81 -2.01
C THR A 13 -6.55 -2.36 -2.20
N ALA A 14 -6.83 -1.06 -2.34
CA ALA A 14 -8.18 -0.55 -2.58
C ALA A 14 -8.72 -0.97 -3.96
N GLU A 15 -7.82 -1.13 -4.93
CA GLU A 15 -8.15 -1.53 -6.30
C GLU A 15 -8.01 -3.03 -6.57
N VAL A 16 -7.55 -3.81 -5.57
CA VAL A 16 -7.46 -5.27 -5.69
C VAL A 16 -8.84 -5.90 -5.57
N ARG A 17 -9.19 -6.75 -6.54
CA ARG A 17 -10.49 -7.46 -6.59
C ARG A 17 -10.30 -8.96 -6.70
N ILE A 18 -11.31 -9.73 -6.31
CA ILE A 18 -11.36 -11.19 -6.51
C ILE A 18 -12.13 -11.46 -7.80
N ASN A 19 -11.57 -12.29 -8.68
CA ASN A 19 -12.30 -12.83 -9.81
C ASN A 19 -13.30 -13.88 -9.29
N PRO A 20 -14.63 -13.69 -9.46
CA PRO A 20 -15.63 -14.60 -8.92
C PRO A 20 -15.71 -15.95 -9.66
N GLU A 21 -15.18 -16.05 -10.88
CA GLU A 21 -15.20 -17.27 -11.69
C GLU A 21 -14.00 -18.16 -11.36
N THR A 22 -12.81 -17.58 -11.21
CA THR A 22 -11.55 -18.32 -10.99
C THR A 22 -11.10 -18.34 -9.53
N ASN A 23 -11.75 -17.57 -8.65
CA ASN A 23 -11.34 -17.35 -7.25
C ASN A 23 -9.89 -16.88 -7.09
N THR A 24 -9.35 -16.17 -8.08
CA THR A 24 -8.00 -15.60 -8.04
C THR A 24 -8.03 -14.10 -7.76
N LEU A 25 -6.97 -13.61 -7.11
CA LEU A 25 -6.75 -12.17 -6.91
C LEU A 25 -6.35 -11.50 -8.23
N MET A 26 -7.10 -10.47 -8.62
CA MET A 26 -6.79 -9.59 -9.73
C MET A 26 -5.97 -8.40 -9.19
N ARG A 27 -4.67 -8.37 -9.51
CA ARG A 27 -3.70 -7.41 -8.95
C ARG A 27 -2.58 -7.00 -9.92
N SER A 28 -2.78 -7.17 -11.22
CA SER A 28 -1.74 -6.97 -12.24
C SER A 28 -1.49 -5.50 -12.57
N GLU A 29 -2.44 -4.63 -12.22
CA GLU A 29 -2.49 -3.21 -12.65
C GLU A 29 -2.53 -2.24 -11.46
N VAL A 30 -2.31 -2.73 -10.24
CA VAL A 30 -2.33 -1.88 -9.04
C VAL A 30 -1.01 -1.15 -8.88
N GLU A 31 -1.12 0.16 -8.69
CA GLU A 31 0.03 1.01 -8.44
C GLU A 31 0.71 0.65 -7.10
N SER A 32 2.02 0.90 -7.02
CA SER A 32 2.76 0.77 -5.78
C SER A 32 2.75 2.11 -5.06
N VAL A 33 2.08 2.16 -3.91
CA VAL A 33 1.89 3.37 -3.10
C VAL A 33 2.69 3.28 -1.79
N ILE A 34 2.84 4.39 -1.08
CA ILE A 34 3.38 4.38 0.29
C ILE A 34 2.26 3.87 1.22
N SER A 35 2.62 2.99 2.17
CA SER A 35 1.68 2.51 3.18
C SER A 35 1.03 3.69 3.92
N PHE A 36 -0.29 3.63 4.07
CA PHE A 36 -1.08 4.64 4.77
C PHE A 36 -0.57 4.97 6.18
N PHE A 37 -0.10 3.96 6.92
CA PHE A 37 0.47 4.16 8.26
C PHE A 37 1.79 4.93 8.22
N ASP A 38 2.56 4.76 7.15
CA ASP A 38 3.86 5.40 7.03
C ASP A 38 3.70 6.86 6.61
N ILE A 39 2.63 7.21 5.89
CA ILE A 39 2.26 8.60 5.60
C ILE A 39 1.99 9.36 6.91
N TYR A 40 1.30 8.75 7.85
CA TYR A 40 1.08 9.34 9.18
C TYR A 40 2.36 9.48 9.97
N ALA A 41 3.25 8.47 9.89
CA ALA A 41 4.55 8.55 10.55
C ALA A 41 5.45 9.65 9.95
N ILE A 42 5.34 9.93 8.64
CA ILE A 42 6.03 11.04 7.98
C ILE A 42 5.49 12.39 8.46
N GLU A 43 4.16 12.53 8.60
CA GLU A 43 3.53 13.78 9.02
C GLU A 43 3.89 14.19 10.46
N GLU A 44 4.02 13.21 11.36
CA GLU A 44 4.30 13.45 12.79
C GLU A 44 5.81 13.67 13.10
N ALA A 45 6.71 13.38 12.16
CA ALA A 45 8.17 13.37 12.37
C ALA A 45 8.84 14.72 12.10
#